data_AF-A0A970K6S1-F1
#
_entry.id   AF-A0A970K6S1-F1
#
_cell.length_a   1.000
_cell.length_b   1.000
_cell.length_c   1.000
_cell.angle_alpha   90.00
_cell.angle_beta   90.00
_cell.angle_gamma   90.00
#
_symmetry.space_group_name_H-M   'P 1'
#
loop_
_entity.id
_entity.type
_entity.pdbx_description
1 polymer ?
#
loop_
_entity_poly.entity_id
_entity_poly.type
_entity_poly.pdbx_seq_one_letter_code
_entity_poly.pdbx_strand_id
1 'polypeptide(L)'
;MKDIFMVMMYAMFPFLILRLIGLGLTNVLTLPEMAMSTTLVSIGAVLFFGYMFIGLVVVHEYGFGTAIGSLLLTLVAMMIIVFILMLLFTLAADVVDFFQVFFKELMLKIL
;
A
#
# COMPACT_ATOMS: atom_id res chain seq x y z
N MET A 1 -21.70 2.31 0.90
CA MET A 1 -20.54 1.50 1.36
C MET A 1 -20.31 0.25 0.52
N LYS A 2 -21.34 -0.57 0.24
CA LYS A 2 -21.18 -1.78 -0.59
C LYS A 2 -20.59 -1.50 -1.97
N ASP A 3 -21.03 -0.42 -2.62
CA ASP A 3 -20.64 -0.13 -4.00
C ASP A 3 -19.20 0.34 -4.12
N ILE A 4 -18.71 1.13 -3.14
CA ILE A 4 -17.30 1.53 -3.05
C ILE A 4 -16.43 0.29 -2.88
N PHE A 5 -16.79 -0.60 -1.96
CA PHE A 5 -16.07 -1.85 -1.75
C PHE A 5 -16.04 -2.70 -3.03
N MET A 6 -17.19 -2.82 -3.70
CA MET A 6 -17.32 -3.57 -4.95
C MET A 6 -16.45 -3.00 -6.07
N VAL A 7 -16.46 -1.68 -6.26
CA VAL A 7 -15.58 -0.99 -7.23
C VAL A 7 -14.11 -1.28 -6.94
N MET A 8 -13.69 -1.17 -5.67
CA MET A 8 -12.29 -1.42 -5.30
C MET A 8 -11.88 -2.87 -5.59
N MET A 9 -12.74 -3.85 -5.29
CA MET A 9 -12.46 -5.26 -5.56
C MET A 9 -12.36 -5.55 -7.06
N TYR A 10 -13.30 -5.05 -7.86
CA TYR A 10 -13.30 -5.28 -9.31
C TYR A 10 -12.19 -4.52 -10.03
N ALA A 11 -11.86 -3.31 -9.58
CA ALA A 11 -10.73 -2.55 -10.13
C ALA A 11 -9.40 -3.28 -9.88
N MET A 12 -9.22 -3.89 -8.69
CA MET A 12 -7.98 -4.55 -8.29
C MET A 12 -7.75 -5.90 -8.99
N PHE A 13 -8.82 -6.53 -9.46
CA PHE A 13 -8.80 -7.84 -10.12
C PHE A 13 -7.82 -7.95 -11.31
N PRO A 14 -7.83 -7.06 -12.33
CA PRO A 14 -6.89 -7.13 -13.46
C PRO A 14 -5.43 -7.00 -13.02
N PHE A 15 -5.13 -6.15 -12.04
CA PHE A 15 -3.77 -6.01 -11.50
C PHE A 15 -3.32 -7.28 -10.79
N LEU A 16 -4.20 -7.91 -10.01
CA LEU A 16 -3.89 -9.16 -9.31
C LEU A 16 -3.53 -10.27 -10.30
N ILE A 17 -4.33 -10.46 -11.36
CA ILE A 17 -4.08 -11.49 -12.38
C ILE A 17 -2.76 -11.24 -13.09
N LEU A 18 -2.53 -10.01 -13.60
CA LEU A 18 -1.32 -9.69 -14.34
C LEU A 18 -0.08 -9.76 -13.45
N ARG A 19 -0.20 -9.47 -12.16
CA ARG A 19 0.90 -9.63 -11.19
C ARG A 19 1.20 -11.09 -10.88
N LEU A 20 0.20 -11.96 -10.79
CA LEU A 20 0.41 -13.40 -10.64
C LEU A 20 1.09 -13.99 -11.87
N ILE A 21 0.67 -13.59 -13.06
CA ILE A 21 1.33 -13.98 -14.32
C ILE A 21 2.77 -13.44 -14.33
N GLY A 22 2.98 -12.17 -13.98
CA GLY A 22 4.31 -11.55 -13.88
C GLY A 22 5.25 -12.29 -12.92
N LEU A 23 4.75 -12.72 -11.75
CA LEU A 23 5.48 -13.57 -10.79
C LEU A 23 5.89 -14.92 -11.38
N GLY A 24 5.01 -15.54 -12.17
CA GLY A 24 5.36 -16.76 -12.91
C GLY A 24 6.50 -16.48 -13.91
N LEU A 25 6.38 -15.39 -14.67
CA LEU A 25 7.39 -14.99 -15.66
C LEU A 25 8.75 -14.70 -15.03
N THR A 26 8.82 -14.09 -13.84
CA THR A 26 10.12 -13.81 -13.19
C THR A 26 10.92 -15.06 -12.83
N ASN A 27 10.28 -16.24 -12.74
CA ASN A 27 10.99 -17.49 -12.49
C ASN A 27 11.61 -18.10 -13.76
N VAL A 28 11.15 -17.67 -14.94
CA VAL A 28 11.59 -18.20 -16.24
C VAL A 28 12.52 -17.21 -16.95
N LEU A 29 12.27 -15.91 -16.78
CA LEU A 29 12.99 -14.84 -17.45
C LEU A 29 14.37 -14.59 -16.83
N THR A 30 15.33 -14.25 -17.69
CA THR A 30 16.66 -13.79 -17.28
C THR A 30 16.66 -12.29 -16.99
N LEU A 31 17.68 -11.78 -16.29
CA LEU A 31 17.78 -10.36 -15.90
C LEU A 31 17.56 -9.36 -17.06
N PRO A 32 18.08 -9.58 -18.29
CA PRO A 32 17.83 -8.69 -19.42
C PRO A 32 16.37 -8.68 -19.90
N GLU A 33 15.63 -9.76 -19.66
CA GLU A 33 14.25 -9.94 -20.15
C GLU A 33 13.20 -9.48 -19.12
N MET A 34 13.62 -9.09 -17.91
CA MET A 34 12.75 -8.61 -16.83
C MET A 34 11.89 -7.41 -17.22
N ALA A 35 12.30 -6.65 -18.24
CA ALA A 35 11.51 -5.57 -18.81
C ALA A 35 10.12 -6.05 -19.28
N MET A 36 10.00 -7.28 -19.79
CA MET A 36 8.71 -7.85 -20.22
C MET A 36 7.76 -8.07 -19.05
N SER A 37 8.22 -8.70 -17.96
CA SER A 37 7.40 -8.91 -16.76
C SER A 37 7.02 -7.57 -16.11
N THR A 38 7.96 -6.63 -16.05
CA THR A 38 7.71 -5.29 -15.49
C THR A 38 6.66 -4.52 -16.29
N THR A 39 6.72 -4.60 -17.63
CA THR A 39 5.74 -3.95 -18.51
C THR A 39 4.35 -4.59 -18.37
N LEU A 40 4.28 -5.91 -18.20
CA LEU A 40 3.00 -6.59 -17.97
C LEU A 40 2.32 -6.14 -16.67
N VAL A 41 3.11 -6.04 -15.59
CA VAL A 41 2.60 -5.56 -14.30
C VAL A 41 2.23 -4.08 -14.35
N SER A 42 2.98 -3.25 -15.09
CA SER A 42 2.67 -1.82 -15.23
C SER A 42 1.36 -1.59 -15.99
N ILE A 43 1.07 -2.38 -17.04
CA ILE A 43 -0.23 -2.36 -17.71
C ILE A 43 -1.35 -2.68 -16.72
N GLY A 44 -1.16 -3.68 -15.86
CA GLY A 44 -2.13 -4.01 -14.81
C GLY A 44 -2.35 -2.86 -13.83
N ALA A 45 -1.28 -2.14 -13.48
CA ALA A 45 -1.38 -0.99 -12.59
C ALA A 45 -2.18 0.16 -13.23
N VAL A 46 -1.92 0.46 -14.51
CA VAL A 46 -2.67 1.48 -15.27
C VAL A 46 -4.15 1.12 -15.34
N LEU A 47 -4.47 -0.15 -15.62
CA LEU A 47 -5.86 -0.63 -15.64
C LEU A 47 -6.53 -0.49 -14.27
N PHE A 48 -5.83 -0.85 -13.19
CA PHE A 48 -6.34 -0.69 -11.83
C PHE A 48 -6.70 0.76 -11.52
N PHE A 49 -5.78 1.69 -11.73
CA PHE A 49 -6.04 3.12 -11.47
C PHE A 49 -7.15 3.67 -12.35
N GLY A 50 -7.22 3.24 -13.62
CA GLY A 50 -8.29 3.62 -14.54
C GLY A 50 -9.67 3.17 -14.05
N TYR A 51 -9.84 1.87 -13.76
CA TYR A 51 -11.11 1.33 -13.27
C TYR A 51 -11.51 1.88 -11.90
N MET A 52 -10.54 2.06 -11.00
CA MET A 52 -10.78 2.66 -9.68
C MET A 52 -11.28 4.09 -9.83
N PHE A 53 -10.64 4.91 -10.66
CA PHE A 53 -11.05 6.30 -10.88
C PHE A 53 -12.47 6.40 -11.45
N ILE A 54 -12.75 5.64 -12.52
CA ILE A 54 -14.08 5.62 -13.15
C ILE A 54 -15.15 5.16 -12.15
N GLY A 55 -14.89 4.09 -11.40
CA GLY A 55 -15.85 3.57 -10.43
C GLY A 55 -16.08 4.53 -9.26
N LEU A 56 -15.06 5.26 -8.80
CA LEU A 56 -15.21 6.27 -7.75
C LEU A 56 -16.04 7.47 -8.22
N VAL A 57 -15.80 7.93 -9.45
CA VAL A 57 -16.56 8.99 -10.10
C VAL A 57 -18.04 8.62 -10.19
N VAL A 58 -18.35 7.39 -10.60
CA VAL A 58 -19.74 6.90 -10.74
C VAL A 58 -20.42 6.72 -9.38
N VAL A 59 -19.77 6.06 -8.42
CA VAL A 59 -20.40 5.74 -7.12
C VAL A 59 -20.65 6.97 -6.26
N HIS A 60 -19.75 7.97 -6.32
CA HIS A 60 -19.90 9.20 -5.54
C HIS A 60 -20.55 10.34 -6.35
N GLU A 61 -20.95 10.08 -7.60
CA GLU A 61 -21.46 11.09 -8.53
C GLU A 61 -20.53 12.33 -8.62
N TYR A 62 -19.22 12.10 -8.52
CA TYR A 62 -18.24 13.18 -8.51
C TYR A 62 -18.02 13.74 -9.91
N GLY A 63 -17.87 15.06 -10.01
CA GLY A 63 -17.25 15.66 -11.19
C GLY A 63 -15.78 15.26 -11.30
N PHE A 64 -15.21 15.35 -12.51
CA PHE A 64 -13.82 14.96 -12.77
C PHE A 64 -12.81 15.66 -11.84
N GLY A 65 -12.96 16.99 -11.65
CA GLY A 65 -12.07 17.77 -10.79
C GLY A 65 -12.22 17.44 -9.30
N THR A 66 -13.44 17.18 -8.83
CA THR A 66 -13.68 16.83 -7.42
C THR A 66 -13.19 15.42 -7.10
N ALA A 67 -13.26 14.49 -8.06
CA ALA A 67 -12.69 13.15 -7.91
C ALA A 67 -11.16 13.18 -7.75
N ILE A 68 -10.45 13.99 -8.55
CA ILE A 68 -9.00 14.17 -8.40
C ILE A 68 -8.67 14.82 -7.05
N GLY A 69 -9.39 15.88 -6.67
CA GLY A 69 -9.20 16.54 -5.37
C GLY A 69 -9.40 15.58 -4.20
N SER A 70 -10.45 14.75 -4.24
CA SER A 70 -10.71 13.71 -3.24
C SER A 70 -9.59 12.68 -3.18
N LEU A 71 -9.08 12.22 -4.34
CA LEU A 71 -7.98 11.25 -4.37
C LEU A 71 -6.70 11.82 -3.76
N LEU A 72 -6.33 13.05 -4.11
CA LEU A 72 -5.18 13.72 -3.53
C LEU A 72 -5.33 13.89 -2.01
N LEU A 73 -6.52 14.28 -1.55
CA LEU A 73 -6.80 14.42 -0.12
C LEU A 73 -6.66 13.07 0.62
N THR A 74 -7.16 11.98 0.05
CA THR A 74 -7.00 10.64 0.63
C THR A 74 -5.54 10.20 0.67
N LEU A 75 -4.75 10.54 -0.35
CA LEU A 75 -3.32 10.22 -0.41
C LEU A 75 -2.53 10.96 0.67
N VAL A 76 -2.82 12.25 0.87
CA VAL A 76 -2.23 13.04 1.98
C VAL A 76 -2.64 12.49 3.33
N ALA A 77 -3.92 12.15 3.52
CA ALA A 77 -4.40 11.56 4.76
C ALA A 77 -3.69 10.22 5.08
N MET A 78 -3.53 9.34 4.07
CA MET A 78 -2.81 8.08 4.24
C MET A 78 -1.34 8.29 4.63
N MET A 79 -0.65 9.27 4.04
CA MET A 79 0.73 9.60 4.41
C MET A 79 0.84 10.05 5.87
N ILE A 80 -0.09 10.88 6.34
CA ILE A 80 -0.13 11.34 7.74
C ILE A 80 -0.38 10.16 8.68
N ILE A 81 -1.33 9.28 8.37
CA ILE A 81 -1.64 8.10 9.20
C ILE A 81 -0.41 7.18 9.31
N VAL A 82 0.25 6.87 8.19
CA VAL A 82 1.45 6.03 8.18
C VAL A 82 2.58 6.67 8.99
N PHE A 83 2.76 7.99 8.88
CA PHE A 83 3.74 8.71 9.68
C PHE A 83 3.47 8.60 11.18
N ILE A 84 2.21 8.81 11.60
CA ILE A 84 1.81 8.67 13.01
C ILE A 84 2.03 7.23 13.50
N LEU A 85 1.65 6.23 12.71
CA LEU A 85 1.85 4.82 13.07
C LEU A 85 3.33 4.49 13.22
N MET A 86 4.19 4.96 12.30
CA MET A 86 5.64 4.80 12.44
C MET A 86 6.16 5.46 13.72
N LEU A 87 5.73 6.69 14.04
CA LEU A 87 6.14 7.37 15.28
C LEU A 87 5.73 6.57 16.52
N LEU A 88 4.49 6.06 16.55
CA LEU A 88 4.01 5.24 17.66
C LEU A 88 4.80 3.93 17.80
N PHE A 89 5.13 3.27 16.69
CA PHE A 89 5.94 2.05 16.74
C PHE A 89 7.36 2.33 17.21
N THR A 90 7.98 3.41 16.75
CA THR A 90 9.31 3.82 17.23
C THR A 90 9.28 4.14 18.72
N LEU A 91 8.31 4.93 19.18
CA LEU A 91 8.18 5.26 20.60
C LEU A 91 7.93 4.01 21.45
N ALA A 92 7.12 3.07 20.97
CA ALA A 92 6.90 1.79 21.65
C ALA A 92 8.19 0.97 21.74
N ALA A 93 9.00 0.93 20.67
CA ALA A 93 10.30 0.28 20.68
C ALA A 93 11.26 0.93 21.69
N ASP A 94 11.34 2.27 21.73
CA ASP A 94 12.17 3.01 22.68
C ASP A 94 11.77 2.72 24.14
N VAL A 95 10.47 2.59 24.43
CA VAL A 95 9.97 2.23 25.77
C VAL A 95 10.37 0.80 26.13
N VAL A 96 10.27 -0.15 25.20
CA VAL A 96 10.73 -1.54 25.43
C VAL A 96 12.23 -1.58 25.71
N ASP A 97 13.03 -0.84 24.95
CA ASP A 97 14.48 -0.76 25.13
C ASP A 97 14.86 -0.14 26.48
N PHE A 98 14.13 0.91 26.91
CA PHE A 98 14.28 1.49 28.25
C PHE A 98 14.08 0.43 29.35
N PHE A 99 13.00 -0.36 29.27
CA PHE A 99 12.77 -1.42 30.25
C PHE A 99 13.86 -2.49 30.22
N GLN A 100 14.34 -2.89 29.03
CA GLN A 100 15.43 -3.86 28.90
C GLN A 100 16.71 -3.36 29.58
N VAL A 101 17.10 -2.11 29.35
CA VAL A 101 18.28 -1.51 30.00
C VAL A 101 18.08 -1.39 31.51
N PHE A 102 16.90 -0.95 31.94
CA PHE A 102 16.55 -0.84 33.36
C PHE A 102 16.69 -2.19 34.10
N PHE A 103 16.13 -3.27 33.55
CA PHE A 103 16.25 -4.61 34.15
C PHE A 103 17.70 -5.11 34.14
N LYS A 104 18.46 -4.82 33.08
CA LYS A 104 19.88 -5.18 32.99
C LYS A 104 20.71 -4.48 34.07
N GLU A 105 20.49 -3.19 34.30
CA GLU A 105 21.17 -2.44 35.36
C GLU A 105 20.78 -2.92 36.75
N LEU A 106 19.50 -3.25 36.97
CA LEU A 106 19.02 -3.76 38.25
C LEU A 106 19.68 -5.10 38.61
N MET A 107 19.76 -6.02 37.65
CA MET A 107 20.40 -7.33 37.85
C MET A 107 21.89 -7.21 38.12
N LEU A 108 22.58 -6.30 37.42
CA LEU A 108 24.02 -6.09 37.56
C LEU A 108 24.40 -5.44 38.91
N LYS A 109 23.49 -4.68 39.53
CA LYS A 109 23.72 -4.08 40.87
C LYS A 109 23.33 -4.99 42.03
N ILE A 110 22.48 -5.99 41.79
CA ILE A 110 22.04 -6.95 42.81
C ILE A 110 23.00 -8.14 42.93
N LEU A 111 23.71 -8.48 41.85
CA LEU A 111 24.72 -9.54 41.79
C LEU A 111 26.12 -8.99 42.10
#